data_AF-A0A2V8J234-F1
#
_entry.id   AF-A0A2V8J234-F1
#
_cell.length_a   1.000
_cell.length_b   1.000
_cell.length_c   1.000
_cell.angle_alpha   90.00
_cell.angle_beta   90.00
_cell.angle_gamma   90.00
#
_symmetry.space_group_name_H-M   'P 1'
#
loop_
_entity.id
_entity.type
_entity.pdbx_description
1 polymer ?
#
loop_
_entity_poly.entity_id
_entity_poly.type
_entity_poly.pdbx_seq_one_letter_code
_entity_poly.pdbx_strand_id
1 'polypeptide(L)'
;MERYLTCGNPDCKCARGERHGPVWYLSVTLDQSHRAGCTVPGDQVEQVRRWIENYRQVKENLEKISDINRELMRRLKAKNKKKKNAKT
;
A
#
# COMPACT_ATOMS: atom_id res chain seq x y z
N MET A 1 -2.43 7.72 -9.30
CA MET A 1 -3.59 8.54 -9.72
C MET A 1 -3.18 9.37 -10.92
N GLU A 2 -4.06 9.54 -11.90
CA GLU A 2 -3.86 10.43 -13.04
C GLU A 2 -4.20 11.87 -12.63
N ARG A 3 -3.38 12.84 -13.04
CA ARG A 3 -3.57 14.27 -12.76
C ARG A 3 -3.34 15.10 -14.02
N TYR A 4 -4.11 16.17 -14.13
CA TYR A 4 -3.92 17.22 -15.11
C TYR A 4 -3.61 18.53 -14.39
N LEU A 5 -2.52 19.19 -14.79
CA LEU A 5 -1.92 20.31 -14.08
C LEU A 5 -1.96 21.60 -14.91
N THR A 6 -1.97 22.75 -14.24
CA THR A 6 -1.74 24.05 -14.86
C THR A 6 -0.30 24.49 -14.55
N CYS A 7 0.34 25.22 -15.48
CA CYS A 7 1.72 25.67 -15.32
C CYS A 7 1.86 27.06 -14.68
N GLY A 8 0.74 27.73 -14.34
CA GLY A 8 0.75 29.06 -13.73
C GLY A 8 0.99 30.23 -14.71
N ASN A 9 1.40 29.97 -15.95
CA ASN A 9 1.45 30.99 -16.99
C ASN A 9 0.03 31.35 -17.46
N PRO A 10 -0.41 32.62 -17.33
CA PRO A 10 -1.76 33.04 -17.75
C PRO A 10 -2.01 32.91 -19.26
N ASP A 11 -0.97 32.99 -20.09
CA ASP A 11 -1.10 32.91 -21.56
C ASP A 11 -1.10 31.46 -22.07
N CYS A 12 -0.72 30.50 -21.21
CA CYS A 12 -0.70 29.10 -21.59
C CYS A 12 -2.11 28.57 -21.83
N LYS A 13 -2.26 27.67 -22.82
CA LYS A 13 -3.51 26.98 -23.10
C LYS A 13 -4.11 26.24 -21.89
N CYS A 14 -3.27 25.84 -20.93
CA CYS A 14 -3.74 25.23 -19.69
C CYS A 14 -4.59 26.17 -18.83
N ALA A 15 -4.40 27.49 -18.92
CA ALA A 15 -5.23 28.48 -18.22
C ALA A 15 -6.64 28.58 -18.83
N ARG A 16 -6.81 28.17 -20.09
CA ARG A 16 -8.08 28.19 -20.85
C ARG A 16 -8.84 26.86 -20.83
N GLY A 17 -8.34 25.87 -20.09
CA GLY A 17 -8.98 24.57 -19.91
C GLY A 17 -8.18 23.37 -20.43
N GLU A 18 -7.19 23.58 -21.31
CA GLU A 18 -6.33 22.52 -21.87
C GLU A 18 -5.18 22.17 -20.91
N ARG A 19 -5.50 21.59 -19.76
CA ARG A 19 -4.52 21.27 -18.71
C ARG A 19 -3.45 20.28 -19.20
N HIS A 20 -2.23 20.43 -18.68
CA HIS A 20 -1.10 19.55 -19.00
C HIS A 20 -1.30 18.17 -18.37
N GLY A 21 -1.13 17.12 -19.16
CA GLY A 21 -1.22 15.75 -18.69
C GLY A 21 -1.45 14.76 -19.83
N PRO A 22 -1.65 13.48 -19.47
CA PRO A 22 -1.72 12.98 -18.10
C PRO A 22 -0.37 12.93 -17.39
N VAL A 23 -0.35 13.36 -16.12
CA VAL A 23 0.76 13.11 -15.19
C VAL A 23 0.33 12.03 -14.20
N TRP A 24 1.13 10.98 -14.08
CA TRP A 24 0.87 9.91 -13.12
C TRP A 24 1.59 10.20 -11.82
N TYR A 25 0.88 10.06 -10.70
CA TYR A 25 1.44 10.26 -9.37
C TYR A 25 1.27 9.00 -8.52
N LEU A 26 2.38 8.51 -7.97
CA LEU A 26 2.43 7.46 -6.97
C LEU A 26 2.44 8.13 -5.59
N SER A 27 1.51 7.70 -4.73
CA SER A 27 1.44 8.12 -3.34
C SER A 27 1.69 6.90 -2.47
N VAL A 28 2.63 7.03 -1.53
CA VAL A 28 3.03 5.97 -0.60
C VAL A 28 2.85 6.49 0.82
N THR A 29 2.11 5.75 1.64
CA THR A 29 2.03 6.00 3.08
C THR A 29 3.03 5.07 3.75
N LEU A 30 4.11 5.64 4.30
CA LEU A 30 5.17 4.87 4.95
C LEU A 30 4.80 4.54 6.40
N ASP A 31 4.18 5.50 7.09
CA ASP A 31 3.59 5.33 8.42
C ASP A 31 2.43 6.32 8.63
N GLN A 32 1.94 6.44 9.87
CA GLN A 32 0.77 7.26 10.18
C GLN A 32 0.96 8.76 9.89
N SER A 33 2.20 9.26 9.87
CA SER A 33 2.51 10.68 9.67
C SER A 33 3.18 10.95 8.32
N HIS A 34 3.91 9.98 7.77
CA HIS A 34 4.72 10.17 6.57
C HIS A 34 4.02 9.65 5.31
N ARG A 35 3.57 10.59 4.48
CA ARG A 35 3.20 10.34 3.08
C ARG A 35 4.30 10.86 2.18
N ALA A 36 4.84 9.97 1.36
CA ALA A 36 5.75 10.30 0.26
C ALA A 36 5.02 10.13 -1.07
N GLY A 37 5.51 10.80 -2.11
CA GLY A 37 5.01 10.55 -3.45
C GLY A 37 5.94 11.06 -4.52
N CYS A 38 5.80 10.48 -5.71
CA CYS A 38 6.62 10.80 -6.86
C CYS A 38 5.77 10.75 -8.14
N THR A 39 6.23 11.46 -9.17
CA THR A 39 5.68 11.33 -10.51
C THR A 39 6.17 10.04 -11.15
N VAL A 40 5.32 9.42 -11.95
CA VAL A 40 5.60 8.20 -12.70
C VAL A 40 5.56 8.54 -14.19
N PRO A 41 6.62 8.24 -14.95
CA PRO A 41 6.60 8.32 -16.41
C PRO A 41 5.46 7.49 -17.01
N GLY A 42 4.80 8.00 -18.05
CA GLY A 42 3.61 7.37 -18.63
C GLY A 42 3.85 5.93 -19.13
N ASP A 43 5.04 5.66 -19.66
CA ASP A 43 5.51 4.36 -20.13
C ASP A 43 5.76 3.35 -18.99
N GLN A 44 5.93 3.82 -17.76
CA GLN A 44 6.19 2.97 -16.58
C GLN A 44 4.94 2.67 -15.76
N VAL A 45 3.79 3.27 -16.09
CA VAL A 45 2.56 3.18 -15.27
C VAL A 45 2.12 1.74 -15.03
N GLU A 46 2.09 0.92 -16.08
CA GLU A 46 1.67 -0.49 -15.96
C GLU A 46 2.66 -1.31 -15.14
N GLN A 47 3.95 -1.03 -15.25
CA GLN A 47 4.97 -1.67 -14.43
C GLN A 47 4.79 -1.32 -12.94
N VAL A 48 4.58 -0.04 -12.64
CA VAL A 48 4.34 0.42 -11.26
C VAL A 48 3.03 -0.18 -10.70
N ARG A 49 1.96 -0.27 -11.51
CA ARG A 49 0.72 -0.94 -11.10
C ARG A 49 0.95 -2.39 -10.71
N ARG A 50 1.75 -3.13 -11.49
CA ARG A 50 2.11 -4.53 -11.18
C ARG A 50 2.92 -4.63 -9.88
N TRP A 51 3.85 -3.71 -9.62
CA TRP A 51 4.59 -3.70 -8.35
C TRP A 51 3.71 -3.43 -7.14
N ILE A 52 2.74 -2.52 -7.25
CA ILE A 52 1.76 -2.25 -6.20
C ILE A 52 0.97 -3.52 -5.88
N GLU A 53 0.56 -4.26 -6.91
CA GLU A 53 -0.18 -5.50 -6.74
C GLU A 53 0.66 -6.60 -6.08
N ASN A 54 1.90 -6.79 -6.53
CA ASN A 54 2.84 -7.72 -5.89
C ASN A 54 3.04 -7.38 -4.40
N TYR A 55 3.20 -6.10 -4.07
CA TYR A 55 3.34 -5.64 -2.70
C TYR A 55 2.12 -6.01 -1.85
N ARG A 56 0.90 -5.81 -2.38
CA ARG A 56 -0.35 -6.17 -1.68
C ARG A 56 -0.41 -7.67 -1.40
N GLN A 57 -0.09 -8.50 -2.38
CA GLN A 57 -0.10 -9.96 -2.23
C GLN A 57 0.90 -10.44 -1.18
N VAL A 58 2.13 -9.90 -1.20
CA VAL A 58 3.14 -10.22 -0.18
C VAL A 58 2.64 -9.82 1.20
N LYS A 59 2.10 -8.61 1.35
CA LYS A 59 1.57 -8.12 2.62
C LYS A 59 0.45 -9.00 3.15
N GLU A 60 -0.53 -9.34 2.31
CA GLU A 60 -1.66 -10.21 2.68
C GLU A 60 -1.18 -11.60 3.12
N ASN A 61 -0.22 -12.18 2.42
CA ASN A 61 0.34 -13.49 2.79
C ASN A 61 1.08 -13.43 4.13
N LEU A 62 1.81 -12.36 4.41
CA LEU A 62 2.45 -12.15 5.71
C LEU A 62 1.44 -11.99 6.85
N GLU A 63 0.33 -11.30 6.60
CA GLU A 63 -0.77 -11.17 7.56
C GLU A 63 -1.40 -12.55 7.86
N LYS A 64 -1.68 -13.35 6.82
CA LYS A 64 -2.19 -14.73 6.97
C LYS A 64 -1.25 -15.61 7.80
N ILE A 65 0.05 -15.58 7.51
CA ILE A 65 1.06 -16.33 8.30
C ILE A 65 1.04 -15.88 9.76
N SER A 66 0.96 -14.57 10.00
CA SER A 66 0.92 -14.00 11.34
C SER A 66 -0.32 -14.47 12.12
N ASP A 67 -1.48 -14.52 11.47
CA ASP A 67 -2.73 -14.97 12.08
C ASP A 67 -2.71 -16.46 12.41
N ILE A 68 -2.18 -17.29 11.51
CA ILE A 68 -1.98 -18.74 11.77
C ILE A 68 -1.07 -18.92 12.99
N ASN A 69 0.05 -18.20 13.04
CA ASN A 69 0.99 -18.29 14.16
C ASN A 69 0.34 -17.87 15.49
N ARG A 70 -0.46 -16.79 15.49
CA ARG A 70 -1.19 -16.33 16.68
C ARG A 70 -2.18 -17.39 17.18
N GLU A 71 -2.91 -18.03 16.27
CA GLU A 71 -3.87 -19.09 16.63
C GLU A 71 -3.16 -20.34 17.16
N LEU A 72 -2.06 -20.78 16.53
CA LEU A 72 -1.25 -21.89 17.03
C LEU A 72 -0.75 -21.62 18.46
N MET A 73 -0.25 -20.41 18.70
CA MET A 73 0.19 -19.98 20.04
C MET A 73 -0.95 -20.00 21.06
N ARG A 74 -2.16 -19.55 20.67
CA ARG A 74 -3.36 -19.62 21.53
C ARG A 74 -3.70 -21.07 21.90
N ARG A 75 -3.70 -21.99 20.92
CA ARG A 75 -3.96 -23.42 21.14
C ARG A 75 -2.92 -24.07 22.05
N LEU A 76 -1.64 -23.76 21.85
CA LEU A 76 -0.55 -24.26 22.69
C LEU A 76 -0.71 -23.79 24.15
N LYS A 77 -1.00 -22.51 24.37
CA LYS A 77 -1.29 -21.97 25.71
C LYS A 77 -2.47 -22.69 26.37
N ALA A 78 -3.57 -22.92 25.64
CA ALA A 78 -4.73 -23.64 26.15
C ALA A 78 -4.41 -25.10 26.53
N LYS A 79 -3.66 -25.83 25.68
CA LYS A 79 -3.18 -27.19 25.98
C LYS A 79 -2.30 -27.22 27.24
N ASN A 80 -1.38 -26.26 27.36
CA ASN A 80 -0.50 -26.17 28.52
C ASN A 80 -1.26 -25.86 29.82
N LYS A 81 -2.28 -25.00 29.77
CA LYS A 81 -3.16 -24.74 30.91
C LYS A 81 -3.91 -25.99 31.36
N LYS A 82 -4.49 -26.76 30.42
CA LYS A 82 -5.16 -28.04 30.73
C LYS A 82 -4.21 -29.05 31.39
N LYS A 83 -2.98 -29.19 30.86
CA LYS A 83 -1.95 -30.07 31.45
C LYS A 83 -1.55 -29.67 32.87
N LYS A 84 -1.51 -28.38 33.18
CA LYS A 84 -1.23 -27.90 34.55
C LYS A 84 -2.37 -28.26 35.51
N ASN A 85 -3.61 -27.99 35.11
CA ASN A 85 -4.79 -28.26 35.93
C ASN A 85 -5.03 -29.76 36.19
N ALA A 86 -4.61 -30.65 35.29
CA ALA A 86 -4.72 -32.10 35.48
C ALA A 86 -3.61 -32.70 36.36
N LYS A 87 -2.61 -31.91 36.75
CA LYS A 87 -1.49 -32.31 37.64
C LYS A 87 -1.63 -31.76 39.06
N THR A 88 -2.66 -30.96 39.32
CA THR A 88 -3.05 -30.44 40.65
C THR A 88 -4.24 -31.24 41.14
#